data_AF-A0A8T7J572-F1
#
_entry.id   AF-A0A8T7J572-F1
#
_cell.length_a   1.000
_cell.length_b   1.000
_cell.length_c   1.000
_cell.angle_alpha   90.00
_cell.angle_beta   90.00
_cell.angle_gamma   90.00
#
_symmetry.space_group_name_H-M   'P 1'
#
loop_
_entity.id
_entity.type
_entity.pdbx_description
1 polymer ?
#
loop_
_entity_poly.entity_id
_entity_poly.type
_entity_poly.pdbx_seq_one_letter_code
_entity_poly.pdbx_strand_id
1 'polypeptide(L)' 'MDIFQEVAKRCKGYGDRSQESVRDPLVLAKLFDIAGSASWYVTEYDPENHIAFGYVE' A
#
# COMPACT_ATOMS: atom_id res chain seq x y z
N MET A 1 -11.10 -7.67 12.01
CA MET A 1 -10.63 -6.50 11.23
C MET A 1 -10.16 -7.03 9.90
N ASP A 2 -10.75 -6.58 8.80
CA ASP A 2 -10.37 -7.00 7.46
C ASP A 2 -9.29 -6.05 6.93
N ILE A 3 -8.09 -6.60 6.67
CA ILE A 3 -6.94 -5.82 6.22
C ILE A 3 -7.18 -5.21 4.84
N PHE A 4 -7.89 -5.90 3.94
CA PHE A 4 -8.15 -5.42 2.60
C PHE A 4 -9.04 -4.19 2.62
N GLN A 5 -10.10 -4.22 3.44
CA GLN A 5 -10.99 -3.07 3.63
C GLN A 5 -10.25 -1.87 4.22
N GLU A 6 -9.37 -2.11 5.18
CA GLU A 6 -8.65 -1.03 5.84
C GLU A 6 -7.56 -0.41 4.95
N VAL A 7 -6.84 -1.23 4.17
CA VAL A 7 -5.87 -0.73 3.17
C VAL A 7 -6.60 0.03 2.06
N ALA A 8 -7.73 -0.47 1.55
CA ALA A 8 -8.56 0.25 0.58
C ALA A 8 -9.04 1.61 1.10
N LYS A 9 -9.46 1.67 2.36
CA LYS A 9 -9.87 2.92 3.01
C LYS A 9 -8.71 3.92 3.09
N ARG A 10 -7.52 3.48 3.48
CA ARG A 10 -6.32 4.33 3.56
C ARG A 10 -5.84 4.80 2.19
N CYS A 11 -5.94 3.94 1.18
CA CYS A 11 -5.49 4.24 -0.18
C CYS A 11 -6.57 4.89 -1.06
N LYS A 12 -7.68 5.35 -0.47
CA LYS A 12 -8.76 5.98 -1.22
C LYS A 12 -8.25 7.22 -1.98
N GLY A 13 -8.34 7.18 -3.31
CA GLY A 13 -7.83 8.23 -4.20
C GLY A 13 -6.43 7.97 -4.75
N TYR A 14 -5.79 6.86 -4.35
CA TYR A 14 -4.45 6.45 -4.77
C TYR A 14 -4.50 5.02 -5.34
N GLY A 15 -5.08 4.90 -6.53
CA GLY A 15 -5.17 3.64 -7.28
C GLY A 15 -3.88 3.32 -8.05
N ASP A 16 -3.97 2.32 -8.93
CA ASP A 16 -2.86 1.84 -9.75
C ASP A 16 -2.11 2.96 -10.49
N ARG A 17 -0.81 3.06 -10.22
CA ARG A 17 0.15 4.02 -10.81
C ARG A 17 -0.22 5.49 -10.63
N SER A 18 -1.09 5.82 -9.66
CA SER A 18 -1.51 7.20 -9.38
C SER A 18 -0.37 8.12 -8.92
N GLN A 19 0.73 7.56 -8.43
CA GLN A 19 1.93 8.23 -7.93
C GLN A 19 3.20 7.87 -8.73
N GLU A 20 3.10 7.19 -9.88
CA GLU A 20 4.27 6.70 -10.66
C GLU A 20 5.23 7.82 -11.11
N SER A 21 4.70 9.02 -11.35
CA SER A 21 5.50 10.20 -11.74
C SER A 21 5.87 11.11 -10.56
N VAL A 22 5.46 10.76 -9.34
CA VAL A 22 5.74 11.53 -8.12
C VAL A 22 7.12 11.13 -7.61
N ARG A 23 8.05 12.10 -7.57
CA ARG A 23 9.42 11.87 -7.09
C ARG A 23 9.46 11.31 -5.66
N ASP A 24 8.58 11.80 -4.80
CA ASP A 24 8.49 11.45 -3.39
C ASP A 24 7.05 11.00 -3.08
N PRO A 25 6.69 9.73 -3.38
CA PRO A 25 5.32 9.24 -3.24
C PRO A 25 4.90 9.17 -1.76
N LEU A 26 3.63 9.43 -1.50
CA LEU A 26 3.07 9.34 -0.16
C LEU A 26 2.88 7.87 0.24
N VAL A 27 3.42 7.50 1.41
CA VAL A 27 3.11 6.22 2.06
C VAL A 27 1.78 6.32 2.78
N LEU A 28 0.84 5.45 2.43
CA LEU A 28 -0.55 5.45 2.91
C LEU A 28 -0.79 4.39 3.98
N ALA A 29 0.00 3.31 3.98
CA ALA A 29 -0.04 2.29 5.03
C ALA A 29 1.35 1.67 5.25
N LYS A 30 1.63 1.26 6.50
CA LYS A 30 2.76 0.39 6.86
C LYS A 30 2.22 -0.96 7.31
N LEU A 31 2.65 -2.04 6.66
CA LEU A 31 2.34 -3.42 7.04
C LEU A 31 3.60 -4.08 7.62
N PHE A 32 3.41 -5.03 8.53
CA PHE A 32 4.50 -5.80 9.12
C PHE A 32 4.31 -7.28 8.79
N ASP A 33 5.43 -7.97 8.56
CA ASP A 33 5.44 -9.42 8.46
C ASP A 33 5.27 -10.03 9.86
N ILE A 34 4.35 -10.98 10.02
CA ILE A 34 4.12 -11.68 11.29
C ILE A 34 5.19 -12.72 11.59
N ALA A 35 5.90 -13.19 10.56
CA ALA A 35 6.87 -14.28 10.64
C ALA A 35 8.30 -13.84 10.28
N GLY A 36 8.47 -12.59 9.86
CA GLY A 36 9.73 -12.01 9.43
C GLY A 36 9.98 -10.63 10.02
N SER A 37 11.04 -9.98 9.56
CA SER A 37 11.39 -8.60 9.94
C SER A 37 10.98 -7.58 8.89
N ALA A 38 10.34 -8.01 7.81
CA ALA A 38 10.05 -7.13 6.68
C ALA A 38 8.97 -6.11 7.05
N SER A 39 9.20 -4.85 6.65
CA SER A 39 8.17 -3.81 6.66
C SER A 39 7.79 -3.42 5.26
N TRP A 40 6.49 -3.39 4.97
CA TRP A 40 5.96 -2.97 3.66
C TRP A 40 5.33 -1.59 3.78
N TYR A 41 5.78 -0.66 2.95
CA TYR A 41 5.29 0.71 2.88
C TYR A 41 4.46 0.88 1.61
N VAL A 42 3.13 0.84 1.75
CA VAL A 42 2.18 0.89 0.65
C VAL A 42 1.98 2.33 0.19
N THR A 43 2.19 2.59 -1.09
CA THR A 43 1.94 3.88 -1.74
C THR A 43 0.65 3.87 -2.55
N GLU A 44 0.22 2.71 -3.04
CA GLU A 44 -0.97 2.55 -3.87
C GLU A 44 -1.58 1.17 -3.66
N TYR A 45 -2.88 1.05 -3.87
CA TYR A 45 -3.58 -0.22 -3.73
C TYR A 45 -4.70 -0.39 -4.75
N ASP A 46 -4.67 -1.51 -5.45
CA ASP A 46 -5.75 -1.99 -6.30
C ASP A 46 -6.67 -2.94 -5.51
N PRO A 47 -7.88 -2.51 -5.12
CA PRO A 47 -8.81 -3.33 -4.36
C PRO A 47 -9.47 -4.44 -5.19
N GLU A 48 -9.45 -4.38 -6.53
CA GLU A 48 -10.06 -5.39 -7.39
C GLU A 48 -9.17 -6.63 -7.49
N ASN A 49 -7.87 -6.43 -7.68
CA ASN A 49 -6.89 -7.52 -7.80
C ASN A 49 -6.11 -7.80 -6.50
N HIS A 50 -6.33 -7.00 -5.45
CA HIS A 50 -5.61 -7.05 -4.17
C HIS A 50 -4.09 -6.89 -4.29
N ILE A 51 -3.65 -6.01 -5.20
CA ILE A 51 -2.23 -5.72 -5.45
C ILE A 51 -1.88 -4.37 -4.82
N ALA A 52 -0.79 -4.34 -4.04
CA ALA A 52 -0.24 -3.11 -3.48
C ALA A 52 1.10 -2.78 -4.15
N PHE A 53 1.33 -1.49 -4.40
CA PHE A 53 2.65 -0.97 -4.79
C PHE A 53 3.30 -0.27 -3.61
N GLY A 54 4.63 -0.33 -3.56
CA GLY A 54 5.35 0.25 -2.44
C GLY A 54 6.79 -0.20 -2.33
N TYR A 55 7.37 0.08 -1.17
CA TYR A 55 8.74 -0.25 -0.79
C TYR A 55 8.75 -1.30 0.32
N VAL A 56 9.77 -2.15 0.34
CA VAL A 56 10.01 -3.14 1.39
C VAL A 56 11.38 -2.91 2.03
N GLU A 57 11.43 -2.93 3.36
CA GLU A 57 12.65 -2.91 4.18
C GLU A 57 12.85 -4.25 4.89
#